data_AF-A0AAE2YA93-F1
#
_entry.id   AF-A0AAE2YA93-F1
#
_cell.length_a   1.000
_cell.length_b   1.000
_cell.length_c   1.000
_cell.angle_alpha   90.00
_cell.angle_beta   90.00
_cell.angle_gamma   90.00
#
_symmetry.space_group_name_H-M   'P 1'
#
loop_
_entity.id
_entity.type
_entity.pdbx_description
1 polymer ?
#
loop_
_entity_poly.entity_id
_entity_poly.type
_entity_poly.pdbx_seq_one_letter_code
_entity_poly.pdbx_strand_id
1 'polypeptide(L)'
;MVFEGEEVINSAMEATKLVDKNLNELKAIIQSLTGKLDEKDQEIKVREAKIQELESAKREKEAQIEKLVRELEISREKVSKSEDEVRRLEKSNMEMKQELQGIQEQFSKISEMYRELSKKKDEAIGVRELLTIYVTLLEQVFAGMPHAKILWLLHGAKHTLKREELVKTSGVQAAVILKSIYDLQNANLVTYDMNSQDVTLIKKLY
;
A
#
# COMPACT_ATOMS: atom_id res chain seq x y z
N MET A 1 10.42 -79.92 -89.94
CA MET A 1 10.88 -78.52 -89.99
C MET A 1 9.74 -77.49 -90.02
N VAL A 2 8.58 -77.75 -90.63
CA VAL A 2 7.43 -76.78 -90.60
C VAL A 2 6.68 -76.80 -89.26
N PHE A 3 6.50 -77.97 -88.63
CA PHE A 3 5.78 -78.13 -87.36
C PHE A 3 6.47 -77.48 -86.14
N GLU A 4 7.81 -77.47 -86.08
CA GLU A 4 8.55 -76.81 -84.98
C GLU A 4 8.45 -75.28 -85.04
N GLY A 5 8.25 -74.70 -86.24
CA GLY A 5 8.09 -73.25 -86.41
C GLY A 5 6.74 -72.74 -85.89
N GLU A 6 5.66 -73.48 -86.12
CA GLU A 6 4.31 -73.11 -85.64
C GLU A 6 4.18 -73.20 -84.10
N GLU A 7 4.82 -74.19 -83.49
CA GLU A 7 4.81 -74.38 -82.03
C GLU A 7 5.57 -73.25 -81.30
N VAL A 8 6.71 -72.83 -81.85
CA VAL A 8 7.49 -71.69 -81.33
C VAL A 8 6.73 -70.37 -81.49
N ILE A 9 6.04 -70.17 -82.63
CA ILE A 9 5.21 -68.97 -82.86
C ILE A 9 4.04 -68.92 -81.86
N ASN A 10 3.34 -70.04 -81.64
CA ASN A 10 2.22 -70.10 -80.70
C ASN A 10 2.67 -69.82 -79.26
N SER A 11 3.79 -70.40 -78.83
CA SER A 11 4.38 -70.14 -77.50
C SER A 11 4.78 -68.67 -77.32
N ALA A 12 5.40 -68.06 -78.33
CA ALA A 12 5.73 -66.64 -78.32
C ALA A 12 4.47 -65.73 -78.28
N MET A 13 3.39 -66.15 -78.94
CA MET A 13 2.11 -65.45 -78.94
C MET A 13 1.38 -65.53 -77.58
N GLU A 14 1.48 -66.66 -76.88
CA GLU A 14 0.98 -66.79 -75.51
C GLU A 14 1.81 -65.97 -74.52
N ALA A 15 3.13 -65.98 -74.67
CA ALA A 15 4.03 -65.17 -73.84
C ALA A 15 3.75 -63.66 -74.00
N THR A 16 3.52 -63.18 -75.23
CA THR A 16 3.16 -61.77 -75.47
C THR A 16 1.82 -61.39 -74.84
N LYS A 17 0.79 -62.25 -74.95
CA LYS A 17 -0.50 -62.02 -74.28
C LYS A 17 -0.36 -61.94 -72.76
N LEU A 18 0.47 -62.79 -72.16
CA LEU A 18 0.73 -62.78 -70.73
C LEU A 18 1.46 -61.50 -70.30
N VAL A 19 2.44 -61.05 -71.09
CA VAL A 19 3.15 -59.78 -70.88
C VAL A 19 2.18 -58.59 -70.96
N ASP A 20 1.30 -58.54 -71.96
CA ASP A 20 0.30 -57.46 -72.09
C ASP A 20 -0.67 -57.42 -70.91
N LYS A 21 -1.11 -58.58 -70.44
CA LYS A 21 -1.95 -58.67 -69.24
C LYS A 21 -1.23 -58.11 -68.01
N ASN A 22 0.00 -58.55 -67.75
CA ASN A 22 0.81 -58.07 -66.64
C ASN A 22 1.10 -56.57 -66.74
N LEU A 23 1.36 -56.05 -67.94
CA LEU A 23 1.58 -54.62 -68.18
C LEU A 23 0.34 -53.79 -67.82
N ASN A 24 -0.85 -54.28 -68.19
CA ASN A 24 -2.10 -53.60 -67.86
C ASN A 24 -2.41 -53.64 -66.36
N GLU A 25 -2.16 -54.76 -65.69
CA GLU A 25 -2.27 -54.87 -64.23
C GLU A 25 -1.30 -53.92 -63.52
N LEU A 26 -0.03 -53.85 -63.96
CA LEU A 26 0.96 -52.92 -63.43
C LEU A 26 0.55 -51.45 -63.64
N LYS A 27 0.00 -51.09 -64.80
CA LYS A 27 -0.52 -49.73 -65.05
C LYS A 27 -1.65 -49.37 -64.09
N ALA A 28 -2.58 -50.30 -63.85
CA ALA A 28 -3.67 -50.08 -62.90
C ALA A 28 -3.16 -49.90 -61.46
N ILE A 29 -2.16 -50.70 -61.05
CA ILE A 29 -1.50 -50.57 -59.75
C ILE A 29 -0.81 -49.21 -59.63
N ILE A 30 -0.05 -48.79 -60.64
CA ILE A 30 0.64 -47.49 -60.66
C ILE A 30 -0.37 -46.35 -60.51
N GLN A 31 -1.46 -46.38 -61.29
CA GLN A 31 -2.52 -45.35 -61.19
C GLN A 31 -3.14 -45.30 -59.79
N SER A 32 -3.41 -46.46 -59.17
CA SER A 32 -3.92 -46.51 -57.80
C SER A 32 -2.93 -45.95 -56.77
N LEU A 33 -1.64 -46.28 -56.91
CA LEU A 33 -0.59 -45.79 -56.02
C LEU A 33 -0.38 -44.28 -56.18
N THR A 34 -0.41 -43.76 -57.41
CA THR A 34 -0.33 -42.31 -57.66
C THR A 34 -1.50 -41.58 -57.01
N GLY A 35 -2.73 -42.08 -57.15
CA GLY A 35 -3.90 -41.49 -56.48
C GLY A 35 -3.78 -41.46 -54.96
N LYS A 36 -3.30 -42.55 -54.34
CA LYS A 36 -3.05 -42.61 -52.89
C LYS A 36 -1.94 -41.66 -52.45
N LEU A 37 -0.90 -41.49 -53.27
CA LEU A 37 0.19 -40.57 -52.99
C LEU A 37 -0.32 -39.12 -52.99
N ASP A 38 -1.11 -38.75 -54.00
CA ASP A 38 -1.73 -37.42 -54.08
C ASP A 38 -2.67 -37.15 -52.90
N GLU A 39 -3.49 -38.12 -52.51
CA GLU A 39 -4.35 -38.01 -51.31
C GLU A 39 -3.53 -37.76 -50.04
N LYS A 40 -2.43 -38.50 -49.86
CA LYS A 40 -1.55 -38.36 -48.70
C LYS A 40 -0.81 -37.03 -48.70
N ASP A 41 -0.38 -36.54 -49.87
CA ASP A 41 0.26 -35.23 -49.99
C ASP A 41 -0.72 -34.09 -49.63
N GLN A 42 -2.00 -34.22 -49.98
CA GLN A 42 -3.03 -33.26 -49.56
C GLN A 42 -3.27 -33.33 -48.05
N GLU A 43 -3.36 -34.54 -47.47
CA GLU A 43 -3.48 -34.70 -46.01
C GLU A 43 -2.30 -34.07 -45.26
N ILE A 44 -1.07 -34.23 -45.77
CA ILE A 44 0.14 -33.65 -45.18
C ILE A 44 0.06 -32.13 -45.19
N LYS A 45 -0.28 -31.51 -46.33
CA LYS A 45 -0.42 -30.05 -46.44
C LYS A 45 -1.46 -29.48 -45.47
N VAL A 46 -2.59 -30.16 -45.31
CA VAL A 46 -3.63 -29.74 -44.34
C VAL A 46 -3.11 -29.83 -42.90
N ARG A 47 -2.38 -30.90 -42.56
CA ARG A 47 -1.79 -31.07 -41.24
C ARG A 47 -0.69 -30.03 -40.96
N GLU A 48 0.16 -29.73 -41.93
CA GLU A 48 1.19 -28.69 -41.82
C GLU A 48 0.59 -27.31 -41.55
N ALA A 49 -0.46 -26.95 -42.30
CA ALA A 49 -1.20 -25.71 -42.05
C ALA A 49 -1.80 -25.67 -40.64
N LYS A 50 -2.38 -26.79 -40.18
CA LYS A 50 -2.92 -26.88 -38.81
C LYS A 50 -1.85 -26.77 -37.74
N ILE A 51 -0.67 -27.36 -37.96
CA ILE A 51 0.47 -27.25 -37.04
C ILE A 51 0.91 -25.79 -36.93
N GLN A 52 1.06 -25.07 -38.05
CA GLN A 52 1.42 -23.65 -38.03
C GLN A 52 0.38 -22.79 -37.29
N GLU A 53 -0.90 -23.05 -37.50
CA GLU A 53 -1.98 -22.36 -36.78
C GLU A 53 -1.87 -22.62 -35.26
N LEU A 54 -1.70 -23.89 -34.85
CA LEU A 54 -1.55 -24.25 -33.44
C LEU A 54 -0.28 -23.65 -32.81
N GLU A 55 0.84 -23.59 -33.54
CA GLU A 55 2.06 -22.97 -33.07
C GLU A 55 1.91 -21.47 -32.85
N SER A 56 1.21 -20.77 -33.76
CA SER A 56 0.93 -19.34 -33.60
C SER A 56 0.01 -19.08 -32.39
N ALA A 57 -1.06 -19.87 -32.24
CA ALA A 57 -1.95 -19.78 -31.08
C ALA A 57 -1.22 -20.08 -29.76
N LYS A 58 -0.30 -21.07 -29.76
CA LYS A 58 0.53 -21.38 -28.60
C LYS A 58 1.41 -20.19 -28.21
N ARG A 59 2.11 -19.57 -29.17
CA ARG A 59 2.95 -18.39 -28.91
C ARG A 59 2.15 -17.22 -28.36
N GLU A 60 0.94 -16.99 -28.88
CA GLU A 60 0.05 -15.95 -28.37
C GLU A 60 -0.34 -16.22 -26.91
N LYS A 61 -0.67 -17.47 -26.59
CA LYS A 61 -1.00 -17.87 -25.22
C LYS A 61 0.18 -17.76 -24.26
N GLU A 62 1.39 -18.14 -24.70
CA GLU A 62 2.62 -17.95 -23.92
C GLU A 62 2.87 -16.47 -23.60
N ALA A 63 2.69 -15.58 -24.58
CA ALA A 63 2.80 -14.14 -24.36
C ALA A 63 1.73 -13.59 -23.39
N GLN A 64 0.48 -14.09 -23.48
CA GLN A 64 -0.59 -13.74 -22.54
C GLN A 64 -0.25 -14.20 -21.11
N ILE A 65 0.31 -15.40 -20.95
CA ILE A 65 0.73 -15.94 -19.65
C ILE A 65 1.85 -15.07 -19.06
N GLU A 66 2.89 -14.72 -19.83
CA GLU A 66 3.96 -13.84 -19.34
C GLU A 66 3.42 -12.49 -18.86
N LYS A 67 2.47 -11.91 -19.59
CA LYS A 67 1.84 -10.65 -19.20
C LYS A 67 1.10 -10.79 -17.87
N LEU A 68 0.30 -11.84 -17.71
CA LEU A 68 -0.46 -12.11 -16.48
C LEU A 68 0.47 -12.37 -15.28
N VAL A 69 1.58 -13.06 -15.48
CA VAL A 69 2.58 -13.29 -14.42
C VAL A 69 3.15 -11.97 -13.93
N ARG A 70 3.54 -11.06 -14.84
CA ARG A 70 4.05 -9.73 -14.46
C ARG A 70 2.99 -8.90 -13.73
N GLU A 71 1.74 -8.91 -14.20
CA GLU A 71 0.65 -8.20 -13.53
C GLU A 71 0.39 -8.73 -12.11
N LEU A 72 0.50 -10.05 -11.92
CA LEU A 72 0.32 -10.71 -10.63
C LEU A 72 1.46 -10.36 -9.66
N GLU A 73 2.71 -10.29 -10.13
CA GLU A 73 3.85 -9.84 -9.32
C GLU A 73 3.68 -8.38 -8.86
N ILE A 74 3.30 -7.47 -9.76
CA ILE A 74 3.03 -6.06 -9.43
C ILE A 74 1.90 -5.96 -8.41
N SER A 75 0.81 -6.74 -8.59
CA SER A 75 -0.31 -6.76 -7.66
C SER A 75 0.14 -7.24 -6.27
N ARG A 76 0.95 -8.30 -6.20
CA ARG A 76 1.47 -8.85 -4.96
C ARG A 76 2.35 -7.84 -4.21
N GLU A 77 3.19 -7.10 -4.92
CA GLU A 77 4.01 -6.04 -4.31
C GLU A 77 3.14 -4.91 -3.73
N LYS A 78 2.08 -4.51 -4.45
CA LYS A 78 1.12 -3.50 -3.96
C LYS A 78 0.39 -3.96 -2.70
N VAL A 79 -0.06 -5.22 -2.66
CA VAL A 79 -0.70 -5.80 -1.48
C VAL A 79 0.26 -5.80 -0.30
N SER A 80 1.50 -6.24 -0.49
CA SER A 80 2.51 -6.22 0.58
C SER A 80 2.75 -4.81 1.13
N LYS A 81 2.86 -3.80 0.27
CA LYS A 81 3.02 -2.39 0.71
C LYS A 81 1.80 -1.90 1.49
N SER A 82 0.60 -2.25 1.02
CA SER A 82 -0.64 -1.89 1.70
C SER A 82 -0.77 -2.56 3.07
N GLU A 83 -0.35 -3.82 3.21
CA GLU A 83 -0.36 -4.53 4.50
C GLU A 83 0.62 -3.88 5.50
N ASP A 84 1.79 -3.47 5.04
CA ASP A 84 2.76 -2.74 5.88
C ASP A 84 2.21 -1.38 6.33
N GLU A 85 1.52 -0.66 5.44
CA GLU A 85 0.89 0.62 5.77
C GLU A 85 -0.25 0.45 6.78
N VAL A 86 -1.10 -0.57 6.61
CA VAL A 86 -2.16 -0.91 7.57
C VAL A 86 -1.57 -1.21 8.94
N ARG A 87 -0.52 -2.04 9.02
CA ARG A 87 0.14 -2.35 10.31
C ARG A 87 0.70 -1.10 10.99
N ARG A 88 1.28 -0.16 10.22
CA ARG A 88 1.77 1.13 10.76
C ARG A 88 0.63 1.98 11.30
N LEU A 89 -0.47 2.08 10.56
CA LEU A 89 -1.65 2.84 10.98
C LEU A 89 -2.30 2.22 12.22
N GLU A 90 -2.41 0.90 12.29
CA GLU A 90 -2.92 0.19 13.47
C GLU A 90 -2.08 0.48 14.72
N LYS A 91 -0.75 0.44 14.58
CA LYS A 91 0.17 0.77 15.68
C LYS A 91 -0.01 2.21 16.14
N SER A 92 -0.04 3.17 15.20
CA SER A 92 -0.24 4.59 15.53
C SER A 92 -1.59 4.84 16.20
N ASN A 93 -2.65 4.16 15.76
CA ASN A 93 -3.98 4.26 16.38
C ASN A 93 -4.00 3.68 17.80
N MET A 94 -3.26 2.59 18.04
CA MET A 94 -3.10 2.03 19.38
C MET A 94 -2.36 2.97 20.33
N GLU A 95 -1.25 3.57 19.88
CA GLU A 95 -0.50 4.58 20.63
C GLU A 95 -1.38 5.79 20.96
N MET A 96 -2.13 6.30 19.99
CA MET A 96 -3.01 7.45 20.19
C MET A 96 -4.17 7.15 21.14
N LYS A 97 -4.71 5.91 21.15
CA LYS A 97 -5.70 5.47 22.15
C LYS A 97 -5.12 5.43 23.57
N GLN A 98 -3.87 4.98 23.72
CA GLN A 98 -3.20 4.98 25.02
C GLN A 98 -2.96 6.41 25.53
N GLU A 99 -2.53 7.32 24.65
CA GLU A 99 -2.39 8.74 24.99
C GLU A 99 -3.73 9.36 25.42
N LEU A 100 -4.81 9.09 24.70
CA LEU A 100 -6.16 9.55 25.07
C LEU A 100 -6.62 9.02 26.43
N GLN A 101 -6.36 7.74 26.73
CA GLN A 101 -6.64 7.17 28.05
C GLN A 101 -5.82 7.88 29.15
N GLY A 102 -4.53 8.10 28.92
CA GLY A 102 -3.68 8.84 29.85
C GLY A 102 -4.20 10.26 30.12
N ILE A 103 -4.69 10.95 29.08
CA ILE A 103 -5.32 12.26 29.21
C ILE A 103 -6.62 12.17 30.04
N GLN A 104 -7.47 11.17 29.79
CA GLN A 104 -8.70 10.96 30.56
C GLN A 104 -8.44 10.70 32.05
N GLU A 105 -7.41 9.92 32.38
CA GLU A 105 -6.98 9.70 33.76
C GLU A 105 -6.50 10.99 34.42
N GLN A 106 -5.71 11.80 33.71
CA GLN A 106 -5.29 13.12 34.20
C GLN A 106 -6.49 14.02 34.45
N PHE A 107 -7.48 14.06 33.55
CA PHE A 107 -8.73 14.80 33.74
C PHE A 107 -9.53 14.33 34.96
N SER A 108 -9.60 13.02 35.21
CA SER A 108 -10.28 12.49 36.40
C SER A 108 -9.57 12.92 37.68
N LYS A 109 -8.24 12.80 37.74
CA LYS A 109 -7.43 13.26 38.89
C LYS A 109 -7.62 14.76 39.15
N ILE A 110 -7.68 15.56 38.08
CA ILE A 110 -7.96 17.00 38.19
C ILE A 110 -9.37 17.24 38.73
N SER A 111 -10.36 16.51 38.24
CA SER A 111 -11.76 16.63 38.68
C SER A 111 -11.95 16.24 40.15
N GLU A 112 -11.22 15.22 40.62
CA GLU A 112 -11.20 14.83 42.03
C GLU A 112 -10.51 15.88 42.90
N MET A 113 -9.33 16.34 42.49
CA MET A 113 -8.62 17.44 43.15
C MET A 113 -9.50 18.69 43.23
N TYR A 114 -10.28 18.99 42.18
CA TYR A 114 -11.26 20.08 42.20
C TYR A 114 -12.34 19.88 43.27
N ARG A 115 -12.94 18.69 43.34
CA ARG A 115 -13.97 18.38 44.35
C ARG A 115 -13.42 18.48 45.77
N GLU A 116 -12.19 18.04 46.00
CA GLU A 116 -11.53 18.13 47.31
C GLU A 116 -11.18 19.57 47.69
N LEU A 117 -10.66 20.36 46.75
CA LEU A 117 -10.36 21.78 46.96
C LEU A 117 -11.65 22.59 47.18
N SER A 118 -12.68 22.34 46.39
CA SER A 118 -13.99 23.00 46.50
C SER A 118 -14.73 22.65 47.79
N LYS A 119 -14.45 21.48 48.39
CA LYS A 119 -14.98 21.11 49.72
C LYS A 119 -14.18 21.73 50.88
N LYS A 120 -12.96 22.22 50.64
CA LYS A 120 -12.03 22.63 51.70
C LYS A 120 -12.03 24.11 52.08
N LYS A 121 -12.65 25.03 51.34
CA LYS A 121 -12.94 26.41 51.83
C LYS A 121 -13.68 27.26 50.79
N ASP A 122 -14.38 28.28 51.29
CA ASP A 122 -15.09 29.38 50.63
C ASP A 122 -14.28 30.24 49.60
N GLU A 123 -13.50 29.63 48.71
CA GLU A 123 -12.68 30.33 47.69
C GLU A 123 -13.03 29.88 46.26
N ALA A 124 -14.33 29.88 45.93
CA ALA A 124 -14.85 29.50 44.61
C ALA A 124 -14.32 30.36 43.43
N ILE A 125 -13.65 31.48 43.71
CA ILE A 125 -13.15 32.43 42.70
C ILE A 125 -11.89 31.88 42.02
N GLY A 126 -10.98 31.23 42.75
CA GLY A 126 -9.71 30.75 42.17
C GLY A 126 -9.84 29.61 41.17
N VAL A 127 -10.95 28.86 41.21
CA VAL A 127 -11.10 27.68 40.34
C VAL A 127 -11.66 28.00 38.97
N ARG A 128 -12.57 28.98 38.85
CA ARG A 128 -13.04 29.43 37.53
C ARG A 128 -11.87 29.97 36.71
N GLU A 129 -10.97 30.70 37.36
CA GLU A 129 -9.75 31.24 36.76
C GLU A 129 -8.82 30.11 36.26
N LEU A 130 -8.62 29.07 37.07
CA LEU A 130 -7.83 27.89 36.69
C LEU A 130 -8.45 27.13 35.51
N LEU A 131 -9.78 27.01 35.48
CA LEU A 131 -10.51 26.32 34.40
C LEU A 131 -10.38 27.08 33.09
N THR A 132 -10.50 28.42 33.10
CA THR A 132 -10.31 29.23 31.89
C THR A 132 -8.88 29.16 31.38
N ILE A 133 -7.89 29.15 32.27
CA ILE A 133 -6.49 28.92 31.89
C ILE A 133 -6.34 27.54 31.22
N TYR A 134 -6.93 26.49 31.78
CA TYR A 134 -6.87 25.14 31.20
C TYR A 134 -7.56 25.02 29.84
N VAL A 135 -8.75 25.62 29.68
CA VAL A 135 -9.47 25.66 28.38
C VAL A 135 -8.64 26.40 27.35
N THR A 136 -8.08 27.56 27.72
CA THR A 136 -7.21 28.35 26.83
C THR A 136 -6.00 27.54 26.36
N LEU A 137 -5.40 26.73 27.23
CA LEU A 137 -4.26 25.89 26.87
C LEU A 137 -4.66 24.71 25.98
N LEU A 138 -5.79 24.07 26.24
CA LEU A 138 -6.29 22.98 25.38
C LEU A 138 -6.71 23.49 24.00
N GLU A 139 -7.26 24.70 23.91
CA GLU A 139 -7.71 25.29 22.64
C GLU A 139 -6.57 25.94 21.85
N GLN A 140 -5.62 26.59 22.52
CA GLN A 140 -4.64 27.47 21.86
C GLN A 140 -3.19 27.00 21.98
N VAL A 141 -2.85 26.20 22.99
CA VAL A 141 -1.45 25.90 23.34
C VAL A 141 -1.32 24.45 23.78
N PHE A 142 -1.40 23.54 22.81
CA PHE A 142 -1.40 22.08 22.99
C PHE A 142 -0.08 21.55 23.63
N ALA A 143 0.10 21.76 24.94
CA ALA A 143 1.20 21.27 25.77
C ALA A 143 0.89 21.52 27.28
N GLY A 144 0.04 20.67 27.86
CA GLY A 144 -0.47 20.82 29.23
C GLY A 144 0.57 20.48 30.31
N MET A 145 1.22 21.50 30.89
CA MET A 145 1.53 21.66 32.33
C MET A 145 2.44 22.89 32.56
N PRO A 146 3.55 23.09 31.82
CA PRO A 146 4.41 24.26 32.01
C PRO A 146 3.72 25.59 31.65
N HIS A 147 2.95 25.59 30.57
CA HIS A 147 2.18 26.75 30.11
C HIS A 147 1.07 27.13 31.12
N ALA A 148 0.43 26.14 31.75
CA ALA A 148 -0.55 26.33 32.83
C ALA A 148 0.08 26.98 34.06
N LYS A 149 1.26 26.53 34.47
CA LYS A 149 1.96 27.10 35.61
C LYS A 149 2.38 28.55 35.33
N ILE A 150 2.88 28.87 34.13
CA ILE A 150 3.26 30.25 33.78
C ILE A 150 2.03 31.17 33.82
N LEU A 151 0.94 30.79 33.17
CA LEU A 151 -0.28 31.59 33.15
C LEU A 151 -0.86 31.74 34.56
N TRP A 152 -0.89 30.68 35.37
CA TRP A 152 -1.36 30.74 36.76
C TRP A 152 -0.52 31.68 37.62
N LEU A 153 0.82 31.62 37.51
CA LEU A 153 1.72 32.51 38.26
C LEU A 153 1.53 33.98 37.85
N LEU A 154 1.38 34.25 36.55
CA LEU A 154 1.13 35.61 36.05
C LEU A 154 -0.26 36.12 36.42
N HIS A 155 -1.24 35.23 36.60
CA HIS A 155 -2.59 35.57 37.02
C HIS A 155 -2.72 35.78 38.53
N GLY A 156 -2.02 34.97 39.35
CA GLY A 156 -2.15 34.96 40.81
C GLY A 156 -1.14 35.83 41.55
N ALA A 157 0.12 35.92 41.08
CA ALA A 157 1.17 36.60 41.81
C ALA A 157 1.43 38.03 41.30
N LYS A 158 1.71 38.20 40.00
CA LYS A 158 1.96 39.51 39.36
C LYS A 158 1.72 39.42 37.85
N HIS A 159 1.12 40.46 37.28
CA HIS A 159 0.85 40.55 35.83
C HIS A 159 2.12 40.47 34.96
N THR A 160 3.27 40.80 35.54
CA THR A 160 4.61 40.68 34.95
C THR A 160 5.51 39.95 35.94
N LEU A 161 6.24 38.95 35.45
CA LEU A 161 7.27 38.22 36.20
C LEU A 161 8.51 38.02 35.34
N LYS A 162 9.68 37.96 35.97
CA LYS A 162 10.90 37.60 35.26
C LYS A 162 10.94 36.12 34.93
N ARG A 163 11.54 35.75 33.81
CA ARG A 163 11.76 34.34 33.44
C ARG A 163 12.42 33.55 34.56
N GLU A 164 13.42 34.11 35.24
CA GLU A 164 14.11 33.45 36.35
C GLU A 164 13.19 33.19 37.56
N GLU A 165 12.27 34.12 37.84
CA GLU A 165 11.26 33.97 38.89
C GLU A 165 10.25 32.87 38.52
N LEU A 166 9.83 32.80 37.26
CA LEU A 166 8.98 31.72 36.75
C LEU A 166 9.67 30.36 36.88
N VAL A 167 10.97 30.26 36.60
CA VAL A 167 11.74 29.02 36.79
C VAL A 167 11.77 28.62 38.27
N LYS A 168 12.12 29.55 39.17
CA LYS A 168 12.20 29.29 40.62
C LYS A 168 10.85 28.88 41.20
N THR A 169 9.77 29.53 40.79
CA THR A 169 8.44 29.36 41.40
C THR A 169 7.67 28.19 40.79
N SER A 170 7.89 27.87 39.51
CA SER A 170 7.18 26.76 38.84
C SER A 170 7.78 25.37 39.12
N GLY A 171 9.06 25.31 39.50
CA GLY A 171 9.82 24.07 39.62
C GLY A 171 10.09 23.37 38.29
N VAL A 172 9.94 24.09 37.17
CA VAL A 172 10.14 23.57 35.80
C VAL A 172 11.52 24.00 35.29
N GLN A 173 12.16 23.14 34.50
CA GLN A 173 13.47 23.42 33.91
C GLN A 173 13.45 24.71 33.07
N ALA A 174 14.54 25.48 33.13
CA ALA A 174 14.65 26.79 32.47
C ALA A 174 14.42 26.72 30.95
N ALA A 175 14.93 25.67 30.29
CA ALA A 175 14.73 25.46 28.85
C ALA A 175 13.25 25.22 28.50
N VAL A 176 12.53 24.49 29.35
CA VAL A 176 11.10 24.20 29.18
C VAL A 176 10.27 25.46 29.43
N ILE A 177 10.59 26.25 30.46
CA ILE A 177 9.96 27.56 30.69
C ILE A 177 10.16 28.50 29.51
N LEU A 178 11.39 28.59 28.98
CA LEU A 178 11.68 29.45 27.84
C LEU A 178 10.86 29.03 26.61
N LYS A 179 10.83 27.73 26.29
CA LYS A 179 10.01 27.20 25.20
C LYS A 179 8.53 27.54 25.41
N SER A 180 8.01 27.32 26.61
CA SER A 180 6.62 27.61 26.93
C SER A 180 6.27 29.09 26.87
N ILE A 181 7.19 29.99 27.22
CA ILE A 181 7.00 31.44 27.03
C ILE A 181 6.84 31.76 25.54
N TYR A 182 7.70 31.19 24.67
CA TYR A 182 7.58 31.42 23.23
C TYR A 182 6.28 30.83 22.65
N ASP A 183 5.88 29.64 23.09
CA ASP A 183 4.62 29.03 22.66
C ASP A 183 3.41 29.89 23.09
N LEU A 184 3.40 30.39 24.33
CA LEU A 184 2.38 31.31 24.85
C LEU A 184 2.39 32.66 24.11
N GLN A 185 3.57 33.17 23.74
CA GLN A 185 3.73 34.41 22.99
C GLN A 185 3.21 34.26 21.56
N ASN A 186 3.51 33.15 20.89
CA ASN A 186 2.98 32.82 19.57
C ASN A 186 1.45 32.68 19.57
N ALA A 187 0.88 32.23 20.69
CA ALA A 187 -0.56 32.19 20.92
C ALA A 187 -1.16 33.55 21.35
N ASN A 188 -0.38 34.63 21.39
CA ASN A 188 -0.79 35.97 21.84
C ASN A 188 -1.36 36.03 23.27
N LEU A 189 -0.87 35.17 24.17
CA LEU A 189 -1.28 35.14 25.57
C LEU A 189 -0.34 35.95 26.47
N VAL A 190 0.94 36.01 26.13
CA VAL A 190 1.97 36.76 26.87
C VAL A 190 2.89 37.53 25.92
N THR A 191 3.51 38.60 26.40
CA THR A 191 4.67 39.22 25.76
C THR A 191 5.93 38.85 26.52
N TYR A 192 7.04 38.73 25.79
CA TYR A 192 8.35 38.47 26.38
C TYR A 192 9.39 39.44 25.82
N ASP A 193 10.05 40.18 26.70
CA ASP A 193 11.19 41.04 26.35
C ASP A 193 12.50 40.29 26.61
N MET A 194 13.29 40.08 25.56
CA MET A 194 14.55 39.34 25.64
C MET A 194 15.66 40.10 26.40
N ASN A 195 15.58 41.42 26.48
CA ASN A 195 16.59 42.25 27.13
C ASN A 195 16.38 42.29 28.65
N SER A 196 15.14 42.54 29.09
CA SER A 196 14.77 42.60 30.51
C SER A 196 14.41 41.22 31.11
N GLN A 197 14.13 40.23 30.25
CA GLN A 197 13.58 38.91 30.60
C GLN A 197 12.21 38.95 31.27
N ASP A 198 11.46 40.04 31.06
CA ASP A 198 10.12 40.20 31.61
C ASP A 198 9.10 39.49 30.74
N VAL A 199 8.27 38.67 31.38
CA VAL A 199 7.11 38.00 30.78
C VAL A 199 5.86 38.68 31.32
N THR A 200 5.07 39.28 30.43
CA THR A 200 3.85 40.01 30.80
C THR A 200 2.64 39.36 30.17
N LEU A 201 1.56 39.20 30.94
CA LEU A 201 0.30 38.68 30.42
C LEU A 201 -0.36 39.73 29.52
N ILE A 202 -0.77 39.37 28.30
CA ILE A 202 -1.37 40.36 27.36
C ILE A 202 -2.77 40.77 27.80
N LYS A 203 -3.56 39.79 28.27
CA LYS A 203 -4.94 40.00 28.70
C LYS A 203 -5.23 39.08 29.87
N LYS A 204 -5.94 39.60 30.89
CA LYS A 204 -6.52 38.73 31.90
C LYS A 204 -7.57 37.83 31.22
N LEU A 205 -7.37 36.53 31.33
CA LEU A 205 -8.28 35.47 30.88
C LEU A 205 -9.56 35.37 31.73
N TYR A 206 -9.84 36.33 32.62
CA TYR A 206 -11.08 36.47 33.38
C TYR A 206 -11.57 37.92 33.37
#